data_AF-A0A962HK75-F1
#
_entry.id   AF-A0A962HK75-F1
#
_cell.length_a   1.000
_cell.length_b   1.000
_cell.length_c   1.000
_cell.angle_alpha   90.00
_cell.angle_beta   90.00
_cell.angle_gamma   90.00
#
_symmetry.space_group_name_H-M   'P 1'
#
loop_
_entity.id
_entity.type
_entity.pdbx_description
1 polymer ?
#
loop_
_entity_poly.entity_id
_entity_poly.type
_entity_poly.pdbx_seq_one_letter_code
_entity_poly.pdbx_strand_id
1 'polypeptide(L)' 'MNKYQKVLNAIASGRGTAQQMHHITNNPAQYILELRRKGWELPTSRIQYITQEGKSSWYGLYQMTEKDRARLRVSL' A
#
# COMPACT_ATOMS: atom_id res chain seq x y z
N MET A 1 5.51 8.75 -14.64
CA MET A 1 4.79 7.70 -13.86
C MET A 1 3.83 8.35 -12.86
N ASN A 2 2.53 8.10 -13.00
CA ASN A 2 1.48 8.63 -12.12
C ASN A 2 1.69 8.15 -10.66
N LYS A 3 1.31 8.96 -9.67
CA LYS A 3 1.45 8.68 -8.24
C LYS A 3 0.69 7.41 -7.81
N TYR A 4 -0.45 7.11 -8.43
CA TYR A 4 -1.14 5.83 -8.25
C TYR A 4 -0.29 4.63 -8.69
N GLN A 5 0.39 4.76 -9.84
CA GLN A 5 1.27 3.71 -10.34
C GLN A 5 2.47 3.48 -9.41
N LYS A 6 3.02 4.56 -8.84
CA LYS A 6 4.08 4.46 -7.81
C LYS A 6 3.62 3.68 -6.58
N VAL A 7 2.40 3.95 -6.10
CA VAL A 7 1.80 3.22 -4.97
C VAL A 7 1.60 1.75 -5.32
N LEU A 8 0.99 1.44 -6.47
CA LEU A 8 0.76 0.06 -6.91
C LEU A 8 2.09 -0.72 -7.03
N ASN A 9 3.11 -0.15 -7.68
CA ASN A 9 4.42 -0.77 -7.81
C ASN A 9 5.12 -0.98 -6.45
N ALA A 10 4.91 -0.09 -5.49
CA ALA A 10 5.44 -0.26 -4.14
C ALA A 10 4.79 -1.43 -3.40
N ILE A 11 3.45 -1.57 -3.48
CA ILE A 11 2.78 -2.75 -2.89
C ILE A 11 3.27 -4.02 -3.59
N ALA A 12 3.37 -4.01 -4.92
CA ALA A 12 3.79 -5.17 -5.71
C ALA A 12 5.20 -5.64 -5.33
N SER A 13 6.12 -4.71 -5.03
CA SER A 13 7.49 -4.97 -4.60
C SER A 13 7.65 -5.28 -3.11
N GLY A 14 6.56 -5.44 -2.37
CA GLY A 14 6.58 -5.81 -0.95
C GLY A 14 6.73 -4.62 0.02
N ARG A 15 6.75 -3.38 -0.47
CA ARG A 15 6.73 -2.15 0.35
C ARG A 15 5.29 -1.75 0.68
N GLY A 16 4.58 -2.64 1.36
CA GLY A 16 3.14 -2.53 1.62
C GLY A 16 2.75 -1.80 2.90
N THR A 17 3.68 -1.52 3.81
CA THR A 17 3.32 -0.88 5.09
C THR A 17 3.01 0.61 4.91
N ALA A 18 2.11 1.15 5.74
CA ALA A 18 1.79 2.57 5.75
C ALA A 18 3.05 3.44 5.92
N GLN A 19 3.99 3.03 6.79
CA GLN A 19 5.26 3.70 6.99
C GLN A 19 6.12 3.72 5.73
N GLN A 20 6.31 2.58 5.05
CA GLN A 20 7.06 2.53 3.79
C GLN A 20 6.40 3.38 2.70
N MET A 21 5.07 3.43 2.69
CA MET A 21 4.29 4.22 1.75
C MET A 21 4.40 5.73 1.98
N HIS A 22 4.71 6.17 3.19
CA HIS A 22 4.94 7.59 3.46
C HIS A 22 6.10 8.19 2.66
N HIS A 23 7.06 7.36 2.22
CA HIS A 23 8.13 7.80 1.30
C HIS A 23 7.63 8.09 -0.13
N ILE A 24 6.41 7.67 -0.48
CA ILE A 24 5.81 7.82 -1.81
C ILE A 24 4.69 8.87 -1.79
N THR A 25 3.92 8.90 -0.71
CA THR A 25 2.80 9.83 -0.53
C THR A 25 2.57 10.15 0.93
N ASN A 26 2.25 11.42 1.22
CA ASN A 26 1.99 11.88 2.58
C ASN A 26 0.69 11.30 3.18
N ASN A 27 -0.23 10.80 2.34
CA ASN A 27 -1.48 10.21 2.79
C ASN A 27 -1.75 8.87 2.08
N PRO A 28 -1.09 7.78 2.50
CA PRO A 28 -1.22 6.48 1.83
C PRO A 28 -2.66 5.93 1.90
N ALA A 29 -3.35 6.13 3.02
CA ALA A 29 -4.72 5.64 3.19
C ALA A 29 -5.68 6.23 2.14
N GLN A 30 -5.57 7.54 1.84
CA GLN A 30 -6.38 8.18 0.81
C GLN A 30 -6.13 7.59 -0.58
N TYR A 31 -4.87 7.36 -0.95
CA TYR A 31 -4.53 6.79 -2.26
C TYR A 31 -5.04 5.35 -2.39
N ILE A 32 -4.98 4.55 -1.32
CA ILE A 32 -5.52 3.19 -1.31
C ILE A 32 -7.05 3.22 -1.46
N LEU A 33 -7.74 4.14 -0.77
CA LEU A 33 -9.19 4.32 -0.92
C LEU A 33 -9.58 4.67 -2.37
N GLU A 34 -8.84 5.59 -3.00
CA GLU A 34 -9.07 5.98 -4.39
C GLU A 34 -8.76 4.84 -5.38
N LEU A 35 -7.72 4.05 -5.13
CA LEU A 35 -7.42 2.85 -5.91
C LEU A 35 -8.53 1.80 -5.77
N ARG A 36 -9.10 1.62 -4.56
CA ARG A 36 -10.27 0.76 -4.35
C ARG A 36 -11.49 1.22 -5.13
N ARG A 37 -11.75 2.53 -5.16
CA ARG A 37 -12.81 3.12 -5.99
C ARG A 37 -12.57 2.89 -7.50
N LYS A 38 -11.32 2.71 -7.92
CA LYS A 38 -10.93 2.35 -9.30
C LYS A 38 -10.94 0.83 -9.57
N GLY A 39 -11.49 0.05 -8.64
CA GLY A 39 -11.68 -1.39 -8.76
C GLY A 39 -10.47 -2.25 -8.40
N TRP A 40 -9.49 -1.71 -7.67
CA TRP A 40 -8.42 -2.50 -7.08
C TRP A 40 -8.87 -3.07 -5.73
N GLU A 41 -8.49 -4.29 -5.36
CA GLU A 41 -8.93 -4.87 -4.09
C GLU A 41 -8.05 -4.39 -2.93
N LEU A 42 -6.73 -4.52 -3.08
CA LEU A 42 -5.71 -4.05 -2.15
C LEU A 42 -6.04 -4.35 -0.67
N PRO A 43 -6.17 -5.62 -0.26
CA PRO A 43 -6.46 -5.98 1.13
C PRO A 43 -5.50 -5.32 2.13
N THR A 44 -6.01 -5.04 3.33
CA THR A 44 -5.25 -4.41 4.40
C THR A 44 -5.27 -5.26 5.66
N SER A 45 -4.09 -5.64 6.11
CA SER A 45 -3.85 -6.27 7.41
C SER A 45 -3.27 -5.24 8.38
N ARG A 46 -3.33 -5.49 9.69
CA ARG A 46 -2.63 -4.66 10.68
C ARG A 46 -1.38 -5.39 11.13
N ILE A 47 -0.25 -4.68 11.18
CA ILE A 47 0.99 -5.19 11.74
C ILE A 47 1.39 -4.36 12.94
N GLN A 48 1.85 -5.02 14.00
CA GLN A 48 2.35 -4.33 15.17
C GLN A 48 3.75 -3.79 14.89
N TYR A 49 4.05 -2.61 15.40
CA TYR A 49 5.39 -2.03 15.39
C TYR A 49 5.66 -1.31 16.70
N ILE A 50 6.94 -1.12 17.01
CA ILE A 50 7.38 -0.34 18.17
C ILE A 50 7.82 1.03 17.68
N THR A 51 7.25 2.09 18.27
CA THR A 51 7.62 3.47 17.95
C THR A 51 9.03 3.77 18.45
N GLN A 52 9.63 4.88 18.01
CA GLN A 52 10.93 5.33 18.53
C GLN A 52 10.93 5.58 20.05
N GLU A 53 9.76 5.86 20.63
CA GLU A 53 9.55 6.03 22.07
C GLU A 53 9.36 4.69 22.82
N GLY A 54 9.52 3.55 22.16
CA GLY A 54 9.34 2.23 22.77
C GLY A 54 7.88 1.82 22.97
N LYS A 55 6.90 2.55 22.42
CA LYS A 55 5.47 2.25 22.56
C LYS A 55 5.00 1.30 21.47
N SER A 56 4.14 0.34 21.82
CA SER A 56 3.45 -0.50 20.83
C SER A 56 2.42 0.31 20.05
N SER A 57 2.44 0.17 18.73
CA SER A 57 1.50 0.79 17.80
C SER A 57 1.25 -0.14 16.60
N TRP A 58 0.38 0.28 15.68
CA TRP A 58 -0.05 -0.53 14.54
C TRP A 58 0.07 0.21 13.22
N TYR A 59 0.66 -0.42 12.22
CA TYR A 59 0.61 0.05 10.83
C TYR A 59 -0.40 -0.76 10.02
N GLY A 60 -1.01 -0.11 9.03
CA GLY A 60 -1.68 -0.81 7.94
C GLY A 60 -0.64 -1.45 7.01
N LEU A 61 -0.84 -2.71 6.66
CA LEU A 61 -0.10 -3.45 5.64
C LEU A 61 -1.02 -3.67 4.45
N TYR A 62 -0.78 -2.94 3.37
CA TYR A 62 -1.46 -3.09 2.10
C TYR A 62 -0.81 -4.22 1.30
N GLN A 63 -1.62 -5.09 0.72
CA GLN A 63 -1.17 -6.23 -0.07
C GLN A 63 -1.89 -6.25 -1.40
N MET A 64 -1.27 -6.83 -2.44
CA MET A 64 -1.96 -7.11 -3.70
C MET A 64 -2.48 -8.54 -3.70
N THR A 65 -3.71 -8.72 -4.16
CA THR A 65 -4.23 -10.03 -4.54
C THR A 65 -3.57 -10.52 -5.83
N GLU A 66 -3.68 -11.81 -6.14
CA GLU A 66 -3.17 -12.35 -7.42
C GLU A 66 -3.80 -11.65 -8.62
N LYS A 67 -5.10 -11.33 -8.53
CA LYS A 67 -5.85 -10.57 -9.53
C LYS A 67 -5.30 -9.15 -9.71
N ASP A 68 -5.03 -8.44 -8.61
CA ASP A 68 -4.39 -7.11 -8.68
C ASP A 68 -3.00 -7.22 -9.33
N ARG A 69 -2.20 -8.22 -8.98
CA ARG A 69 -0.86 -8.44 -9.58
C ARG A 69 -0.95 -8.71 -11.09
N ALA A 70 -1.90 -9.55 -11.51
CA ALA A 70 -2.13 -9.84 -12.92
C ALA A 70 -2.55 -8.58 -13.69
N ARG A 71 -3.49 -7.80 -13.14
CA ARG A 71 -3.92 -6.52 -13.71
C ARG A 71 -2.76 -5.53 -13.86
N LEU A 72 -1.89 -5.45 -12.86
CA LEU A 72 -0.72 -4.58 -12.91
C LEU A 72 0.26 -5.00 -14.01
N ARG A 73 0.53 -6.29 -14.16
CA ARG A 73 1.46 -6.83 -15.18
C ARG A 73 1.00 -6.56 -16.61
N VAL A 74 -0.31 -6.55 -16.85
CA VAL A 74 -0.90 -6.19 -18.17
C VAL A 74 -0.79 -4.69 -18.46
N SER A 75 -0.63 -3.86 -17.42
CA SER A 75 -0.59 -2.40 -17.53
C SER A 75 0.84 -1.82 -17.57
N LEU A 76 1.87 -2.67 -17.50
CA LEU A 76 3.29 -2.32 -17.56
C LEU A 76 3.84 -2.61 -18.97
#